data_AF-A0A964JDG5-F1
#
_entry.id   AF-A0A964JDG5-F1
#
_cell.length_a   1.000
_cell.length_b   1.000
_cell.length_c   1.000
_cell.angle_alpha   90.00
_cell.angle_beta   90.00
_cell.angle_gamma   90.00
#
_symmetry.space_group_name_H-M   'P 1'
#
loop_
_entity.id
_entity.type
_entity.pdbx_description
1 polymer ?
#
loop_
_entity_poly.entity_id
_entity_poly.type
_entity_poly.pdbx_seq_one_letter_code
_entity_poly.pdbx_strand_id
1 'polypeptide(L)'
;MAQRAIPRVSFVKADVEGWEMRMLTGAAGTIRCFRPPMLIELVDGHLRRAGDTLESAWSLLTTWSYEAHTWTNGRLARCEAPRDGDCFWLPAG
;
A
#
# COMPACT_ATOMS: atom_id res chain seq x y z
N MET A 1 10.99 18.52 23.23
CA MET A 1 10.98 17.13 22.73
C MET A 1 12.02 17.02 21.63
N ALA A 2 13.07 16.20 21.77
CA ALA A 2 14.04 16.01 20.70
C ALA A 2 13.42 15.13 19.60
N GLN A 3 13.14 15.73 18.45
CA GLN A 3 12.57 15.03 17.30
C GLN A 3 13.70 14.29 16.60
N ARG A 4 13.76 12.96 16.76
CA ARG A 4 14.70 12.13 16.01
C ARG A 4 14.24 12.09 14.56
N ALA A 5 15.10 12.53 13.64
CA ALA A 5 14.84 12.39 12.22
C ALA A 5 14.88 10.90 11.82
N ILE A 6 13.90 10.47 11.04
CA ILE A 6 13.96 9.17 10.35
C ILE A 6 14.68 9.44 9.03
N PRO A 7 15.93 8.98 8.84
CA PRO A 7 16.72 9.32 7.65
C PRO A 7 16.16 8.67 6.38
N ARG A 8 15.41 7.57 6.52
CA ARG A 8 14.80 6.82 5.42
C ARG A 8 13.66 5.92 5.92
N VAL A 9 12.64 5.74 5.08
CA VAL A 9 11.66 4.65 5.22
C VAL A 9 12.04 3.54 4.22
N SER A 10 12.38 2.36 4.72
CA SER A 10 12.81 1.22 3.88
C SER A 10 11.68 0.25 3.55
N PHE A 11 10.63 0.21 4.36
CA PHE A 11 9.48 -0.66 4.18
C PHE A 11 8.27 -0.09 4.94
N VAL A 12 7.06 -0.37 4.47
CA VAL A 12 5.81 -0.01 5.16
C VAL A 12 4.94 -1.25 5.26
N LYS A 13 4.48 -1.59 6.46
CA LYS A 13 3.31 -2.47 6.65
C LYS A 13 2.12 -1.59 7.03
N ALA A 14 0.96 -1.80 6.41
CA ALA A 14 -0.28 -1.14 6.78
C ALA A 14 -1.44 -2.15 6.83
N ASP A 15 -2.11 -2.13 7.96
CA ASP A 15 -3.35 -2.85 8.27
C ASP A 15 -4.08 -1.90 9.23
N VAL A 16 -4.98 -1.10 8.66
CA VAL A 16 -5.63 0.03 9.35
C VAL A 16 -7.15 -0.03 9.21
N GLU A 17 -7.67 -1.23 9.00
CA GLU A 17 -9.10 -1.57 9.09
C GLU A 17 -10.03 -0.73 8.18
N GLY A 18 -9.54 -0.36 6.99
CA GLY A 18 -10.29 0.38 5.96
C GLY A 18 -9.81 1.82 5.74
N TRP A 19 -8.88 2.31 6.55
CA TRP A 19 -8.34 3.68 6.43
C TRP A 19 -7.13 3.79 5.48
N GLU A 20 -6.85 2.77 4.67
CA GLU A 20 -5.65 2.66 3.85
C GLU A 20 -5.55 3.83 2.87
N MET A 21 -6.66 4.26 2.26
CA MET A 21 -6.66 5.42 1.36
C MET A 21 -6.27 6.73 2.06
N ARG A 22 -6.72 6.93 3.31
CA ARG A 22 -6.38 8.13 4.09
C ARG A 22 -4.92 8.07 4.55
N MET A 23 -4.46 6.89 4.94
CA MET A 23 -3.05 6.63 5.26
C MET A 23 -2.14 6.90 4.05
N LEU A 24 -2.48 6.34 2.88
CA LEU A 24 -1.72 6.52 1.64
C LEU A 24 -1.65 8.00 1.25
N THR A 25 -2.80 8.68 1.17
CA THR A 25 -2.85 10.09 0.78
C THR A 25 -2.12 11.00 1.78
N GLY A 26 -2.27 10.76 3.09
CA GLY A 26 -1.54 11.48 4.13
C GLY A 26 -0.02 11.23 4.10
N ALA A 27 0.40 10.02 3.74
CA ALA A 27 1.81 9.64 3.62
C ALA A 27 2.39 9.85 2.21
N ALA A 28 1.65 10.45 1.27
CA ALA A 28 2.03 10.50 -0.14
C ALA A 28 3.42 11.14 -0.36
N GLY A 29 3.78 12.19 0.39
CA GLY A 29 5.11 12.80 0.32
C GLY A 29 6.23 11.84 0.71
N THR A 30 6.04 11.12 1.83
CA THR A 30 6.97 10.10 2.32
C THR A 30 7.10 8.93 1.35
N ILE A 31 5.98 8.40 0.86
CA ILE A 31 5.95 7.25 -0.06
C ILE A 31 6.58 7.60 -1.40
N ARG A 32 6.27 8.78 -1.96
CA ARG A 32 6.85 9.23 -3.24
C ARG A 32 8.33 9.57 -3.13
N CYS A 33 8.77 10.10 -1.98
CA CYS A 33 10.17 10.44 -1.73
C CYS A 33 11.05 9.19 -1.54
N PHE A 34 10.66 8.30 -0.63
CA PHE A 34 11.49 7.15 -0.27
C PHE A 34 11.26 5.91 -1.12
N ARG A 35 10.13 5.86 -1.84
CA ARG A 35 9.68 4.71 -2.65
C ARG A 35 9.86 3.34 -1.95
N PRO A 36 9.40 3.17 -0.70
CA PRO A 36 9.59 1.91 0.01
C PRO A 36 8.70 0.81 -0.61
N PRO A 37 9.16 -0.45 -0.70
CA PRO A 37 8.25 -1.58 -0.80
C PRO A 37 7.23 -1.56 0.35
N MET A 38 5.99 -1.95 0.07
CA MET A 38 4.91 -1.93 1.06
C MET A 38 4.18 -3.26 1.12
N LEU A 39 3.64 -3.62 2.29
CA LEU A 39 2.64 -4.67 2.47
C LEU A 39 1.39 -4.00 3.02
N ILE A 40 0.31 -4.00 2.23
CA ILE A 40 -0.94 -3.32 2.58
C ILE A 40 -2.06 -4.34 2.47
N GLU A 41 -2.82 -4.50 3.54
CA GLU A 41 -4.06 -5.26 3.52
C GLU A 41 -5.18 -4.39 2.93
N LEU A 42 -5.77 -4.82 1.81
CA LEU A 42 -6.87 -4.14 1.17
C LEU A 42 -8.11 -5.04 1.19
N VAL A 43 -8.95 -4.87 2.20
CA VAL A 43 -10.24 -5.60 2.30
C VAL A 43 -11.36 -4.68 1.83
N ASP A 44 -12.08 -5.04 0.76
CA ASP A 44 -13.09 -4.16 0.15
C ASP A 44 -14.21 -3.81 1.13
N GLY A 45 -14.63 -4.78 1.94
CA GLY A 45 -15.61 -4.57 3.01
C GLY A 45 -15.16 -3.53 4.05
N HIS A 46 -13.84 -3.41 4.29
CA HIS A 46 -13.28 -2.45 5.23
C HIS A 46 -13.19 -1.06 4.60
N LEU A 47 -12.65 -0.99 3.39
CA LEU A 47 -12.52 0.24 2.60
C LEU A 47 -13.88 0.93 2.39
N ARG A 48 -14.92 0.16 2.08
CA ARG A 48 -16.29 0.69 1.90
C ARG A 48 -16.84 1.39 3.15
N ARG A 49 -16.50 0.94 4.36
CA ARG A 49 -16.92 1.62 5.61
C ARG A 49 -16.30 3.00 5.74
N ALA A 50 -15.11 3.21 5.17
CA ALA A 50 -14.42 4.49 5.12
C ALA A 50 -14.81 5.34 3.90
N GLY A 51 -15.66 4.82 2.99
CA GLY A 51 -16.09 5.50 1.77
C GLY A 51 -15.14 5.33 0.57
N ASP A 52 -14.27 4.32 0.60
CA ASP A 52 -13.37 3.96 -0.49
C ASP A 52 -13.74 2.59 -1.08
N THR A 53 -12.99 2.14 -2.09
CA THR A 53 -13.12 0.78 -2.64
C THR A 53 -11.76 0.17 -2.88
N LEU A 54 -11.72 -1.15 -3.01
CA LEU A 54 -10.51 -1.86 -3.42
C LEU A 54 -9.94 -1.31 -4.74
N GLU A 55 -10.80 -0.99 -5.72
CA GLU A 55 -10.38 -0.44 -7.01
C GLU A 55 -9.76 0.95 -6.88
N SER A 56 -10.29 1.83 -6.01
CA SER A 56 -9.73 3.17 -5.84
C SER A 56 -8.35 3.12 -5.18
N ALA A 57 -8.17 2.27 -4.16
CA ALA A 57 -6.88 2.03 -3.52
C ALA A 57 -5.86 1.42 -4.49
N TRP A 58 -6.28 0.43 -5.27
CA TRP A 58 -5.46 -0.18 -6.29
C TRP A 58 -5.02 0.82 -7.35
N SER A 59 -5.96 1.61 -7.88
CA SER A 59 -5.70 2.64 -8.90
C SER A 59 -4.75 3.73 -8.41
N LEU A 60 -4.80 4.09 -7.13
CA LEU A 60 -3.90 5.08 -6.56
C LEU A 60 -2.45 4.57 -6.57
N LEU A 61 -2.25 3.34 -6.07
CA LEU A 61 -0.93 2.73 -5.95
C LEU A 61 -0.31 2.45 -7.33
N THR A 62 -1.08 1.96 -8.30
CA THR A 62 -0.60 1.77 -9.66
C THR A 62 -0.23 3.10 -10.33
N THR A 63 -1.00 4.17 -10.09
CA THR A 63 -0.67 5.53 -10.55
C THR A 63 0.64 6.05 -9.96
N TRP A 64 1.04 5.57 -8.79
CA TRP A 64 2.34 5.89 -8.18
C TRP A 64 3.47 4.99 -8.68
N SER A 65 3.23 4.20 -9.72
CA SER A 65 4.17 3.22 -10.28
C SER A 65 4.56 2.16 -9.26
N TYR A 66 3.57 1.60 -8.56
CA TYR A 66 3.73 0.38 -7.76
C TYR A 66 3.03 -0.80 -8.43
N GLU A 67 3.65 -1.97 -8.31
CA GLU A 67 3.15 -3.24 -8.81
C GLU A 67 2.74 -4.15 -7.65
N ALA A 68 1.51 -4.64 -7.72
CA ALA A 68 0.97 -5.55 -6.71
C ALA A 68 1.47 -6.98 -6.90
N HIS A 69 1.75 -7.65 -5.79
CA HIS A 69 2.19 -9.02 -5.69
C HIS A 69 1.48 -9.70 -4.53
N THR A 70 1.11 -10.96 -4.71
CA THR A 70 0.56 -11.78 -3.62
C THR A 70 1.52 -12.89 -3.24
N TRP A 71 1.49 -13.29 -1.97
CA TRP A 71 2.22 -14.46 -1.52
C TRP A 71 1.41 -15.72 -1.80
N THR A 72 1.89 -16.57 -2.69
CA THR A 72 1.24 -17.82 -3.06
C THR A 72 2.29 -18.90 -3.26
N ASN A 73 2.05 -20.09 -2.70
CA ASN A 73 2.94 -21.25 -2.81
C ASN A 73 4.42 -20.92 -2.47
N GLY A 74 4.65 -20.15 -1.40
CA GLY A 74 5.99 -19.83 -0.92
C GLY A 74 6.77 -18.82 -1.78
N ARG A 75 6.08 -18.09 -2.69
CA ARG A 75 6.69 -17.09 -3.56
C ARG A 75 5.79 -15.87 -3.75
N LEU A 76 6.40 -14.73 -4.07
CA LEU A 76 5.68 -13.58 -4.59
C LEU A 76 5.33 -13.80 -6.06
N ALA A 77 4.05 -13.63 -6.39
CA ALA A 77 3.56 -13.64 -7.76
C ALA A 77 2.86 -12.32 -8.04
N ARG A 78 3.16 -11.71 -9.20
CA ARG A 78 2.50 -10.49 -9.65
C ARG A 78 0.99 -10.68 -9.71
N CYS A 79 0.26 -9.64 -9.31
CA CYS A 79 -1.19 -9.58 -9.37
C CYS A 79 -1.58 -8.41 -10.27
N GLU A 80 -2.31 -8.70 -11.35
CA GLU A 80 -2.63 -7.72 -12.40
C GLU A 80 -4.00 -7.04 -12.19
N ALA A 81 -4.82 -7.59 -11.30
CA ALA A 81 -6.17 -7.12 -11.03
C ALA A 81 -6.37 -6.89 -9.53
N PRO A 82 -7.26 -5.96 -9.13
CA PRO A 82 -7.58 -5.72 -7.73
C PRO A 82 -7.90 -7.01 -6.98
N ARG A 83 -7.28 -7.18 -5.82
CA ARG A 83 -7.42 -8.40 -5.00
C ARG A 83 -7.59 -8.05 -3.54
N ASP A 84 -8.60 -8.69 -2.94
CA ASP A 84 -8.90 -8.57 -1.52
C ASP A 84 -7.82 -9.25 -0.66
N GLY A 85 -7.46 -8.60 0.45
CA GLY A 85 -6.49 -9.07 1.44
C GLY A 85 -5.09 -8.49 1.26
N ASP A 86 -4.09 -9.22 1.75
CA ASP A 86 -2.69 -8.81 1.76
C ASP A 86 -2.07 -8.74 0.35
N CYS A 87 -1.61 -7.55 -0.03
CA CYS A 87 -0.81 -7.33 -1.23
C CYS A 87 0.52 -6.65 -0.91
N PHE A 88 1.60 -7.19 -1.49
CA PHE A 88 2.89 -6.53 -1.57
C PHE A 88 2.88 -5.54 -2.74
N TRP A 89 3.26 -4.30 -2.48
CA TRP A 89 3.37 -3.23 -3.46
C TRP A 89 4.84 -2.89 -3.64
N LEU A 90 5.41 -3.29 -4.77
CA LEU A 90 6.81 -3.05 -5.10
C LEU A 90 6.91 -1.87 -6.07
N PRO A 91 7.83 -0.91 -5.88
CA PRO A 91 8.06 0.13 -6.88
C PRO A 91 8.41 -0.52 -8.23
N ALA A 92 7.76 -0.08 -9.30
CA ALA A 92 8.20 -0.41 -10.65
C ALA A 92 9.64 0.13 -10.86
N GLY A 93 10.46 -0.67 -11.55
CA GLY A 93 11.87 -0.35 -11.85
C GLY A 93 12.06 0.78 -12.86
#